data_AF-A0AA38Q912-F1
#
_entry.id   AF-A0AA38Q912-F1
#
_cell.length_a   1.000
_cell.length_b   1.000
_cell.length_c   1.000
_cell.angle_alpha   90.00
_cell.angle_beta   90.00
_cell.angle_gamma   90.00
#
_symmetry.space_group_name_H-M   'P 1'
#
loop_
_entity.id
_entity.type
_entity.pdbx_description
1 polymer ?
#
loop_
_entity_poly.entity_id
_entity_poly.type
_entity_poly.pdbx_seq_one_letter_code
_entity_poly.pdbx_strand_id
1 'polypeptide(L)'
;MATTTSSSPSGPIELAIRSKLVSSLRPAALVIHNDSYQHRHHAPMRAQGGGSGETHFSLEIVSDEFEGKTTMQRHRMIYSILSEELNQGLHALSLKTKTRAETSTEAASA
;
A
#
# COMPACT_ATOMS: atom_id res chain seq x y z
N MET A 1 -21.41 -23.35 -8.67
CA MET A 1 -21.37 -22.04 -7.99
C MET A 1 -19.98 -21.48 -8.20
N ALA A 2 -19.80 -20.55 -9.14
CA ALA A 2 -18.49 -19.98 -9.48
C ALA A 2 -18.55 -18.47 -9.25
N THR A 3 -18.00 -18.03 -8.13
CA THR A 3 -17.83 -16.59 -7.85
C THR A 3 -16.65 -16.09 -8.67
N THR A 4 -16.98 -15.34 -9.72
CA THR A 4 -16.05 -14.57 -10.53
C THR A 4 -15.54 -13.37 -9.72
N THR A 5 -14.30 -13.44 -9.23
CA THR A 5 -13.57 -12.23 -8.83
C THR A 5 -12.53 -11.94 -9.91
N SER A 6 -12.87 -11.00 -10.78
CA SER A 6 -11.94 -10.37 -11.71
C SER A 6 -10.98 -9.49 -10.89
N SER A 7 -9.69 -9.79 -10.88
CA SER A 7 -8.66 -8.91 -10.30
C SER A 7 -7.48 -8.89 -11.25
N SER A 8 -7.23 -7.72 -11.83
CA SER A 8 -6.17 -7.37 -12.79
C SER A 8 -4.78 -7.88 -12.37
N PRO A 9 -3.81 -8.01 -13.31
CA PRO A 9 -2.47 -8.49 -12.99
C PRO A 9 -1.71 -7.45 -12.16
N SER A 10 -1.93 -7.49 -10.84
CA SER A 10 -1.08 -6.90 -9.82
C SER A 10 0.36 -7.37 -10.01
N GLY A 11 1.34 -6.46 -9.91
CA GLY A 11 2.76 -6.81 -9.93
C GLY A 11 3.15 -7.76 -8.78
N PRO A 12 4.29 -8.46 -8.86
CA PRO A 12 4.74 -9.37 -7.80
C PRO A 12 4.95 -8.66 -6.46
N ILE A 13 5.38 -7.40 -6.48
CA ILE A 13 5.57 -6.57 -5.28
C ILE A 13 4.24 -6.24 -4.63
N GLU A 14 3.24 -5.81 -5.41
CA GLU A 14 1.89 -5.52 -4.91
C GLU A 14 1.26 -6.75 -4.23
N LEU A 15 1.40 -7.93 -4.85
CA LEU A 15 0.92 -9.20 -4.30
C LEU A 15 1.59 -9.54 -2.96
N ALA A 16 2.91 -9.37 -2.86
CA ALA A 16 3.66 -9.60 -1.62
C ALA A 16 3.20 -8.67 -0.49
N ILE A 17 3.10 -7.37 -0.78
CA ILE A 17 2.62 -6.34 0.15
C ILE A 17 1.21 -6.69 0.64
N ARG A 18 0.29 -7.00 -0.30
CA ARG A 18 -1.09 -7.37 0.01
C ARG A 18 -1.15 -8.56 0.93
N SER A 19 -0.45 -9.64 0.59
CA SER A 19 -0.49 -10.89 1.36
C SER A 19 0.02 -10.68 2.79
N LYS A 20 1.11 -9.94 2.96
CA LYS A 20 1.68 -9.62 4.28
C LYS A 20 0.78 -8.72 5.12
N LEU A 21 0.23 -7.66 4.53
CA LEU A 21 -0.70 -6.77 5.23
C LEU A 21 -1.97 -7.51 5.66
N VAL A 22 -2.53 -8.35 4.78
CA VAL A 22 -3.72 -9.15 5.09
C VAL A 22 -3.44 -10.16 6.19
N SER A 23 -2.29 -10.84 6.14
CA SER A 23 -1.90 -11.84 7.14
C SER A 23 -1.61 -11.22 8.51
N SER A 24 -0.96 -10.05 8.56
CA SER A 24 -0.52 -9.42 9.81
C SER A 24 -1.57 -8.52 10.45
N LEU A 25 -2.23 -7.65 9.65
CA LEU A 25 -3.10 -6.58 10.16
C LEU A 25 -4.59 -6.85 9.97
N ARG A 26 -4.93 -7.89 9.18
CA ARG A 26 -6.30 -8.29 8.84
C ARG A 26 -7.23 -7.09 8.59
N PRO A 27 -6.84 -6.16 7.68
CA PRO A 27 -7.57 -4.94 7.48
C PRO A 27 -8.97 -5.21 6.94
N ALA A 28 -9.93 -4.40 7.36
CA ALA A 28 -11.29 -4.43 6.84
C ALA A 28 -11.36 -3.97 5.38
N ALA A 29 -10.51 -3.00 5.00
CA ALA A 29 -10.33 -2.59 3.62
C ALA A 29 -8.83 -2.34 3.33
N LEU A 30 -8.38 -2.77 2.16
CA LEU A 30 -7.02 -2.59 1.69
C LEU A 30 -7.06 -2.18 0.22
N VAL A 31 -6.51 -1.01 -0.07
CA VAL A 31 -6.34 -0.48 -1.42
C VAL A 31 -4.86 -0.23 -1.65
N ILE A 32 -4.34 -0.75 -2.76
CA ILE A 32 -2.96 -0.56 -3.19
C ILE A 32 -3.00 0.15 -4.54
N HIS A 33 -2.24 1.22 -4.67
CA HIS A 33 -2.14 2.02 -5.88
C HIS A 33 -0.68 2.20 -6.25
N ASN A 34 -0.33 1.85 -7.49
CA ASN A 34 1.00 2.07 -8.03
C ASN A 34 1.08 3.49 -8.64
N ASP A 35 1.77 4.39 -7.95
CA ASP A 35 2.00 5.79 -8.38
C ASP A 35 3.33 5.98 -9.12
N SER A 36 4.04 4.88 -9.42
CA SER A 36 5.37 4.92 -10.03
C SER A 36 5.39 5.59 -11.42
N TYR A 37 4.24 5.80 -12.06
CA TYR A 37 4.10 6.48 -13.34
C TYR A 37 4.17 8.02 -13.27
N GLN A 38 3.92 8.65 -12.10
CA GLN A 38 3.88 10.11 -11.97
C GLN A 38 5.25 10.79 -12.05
N HIS A 39 6.35 10.04 -11.88
CA HIS A 39 7.71 10.60 -11.88
C HIS A 39 8.39 10.63 -13.26
N ARG A 40 7.64 10.43 -14.35
CA ARG A 40 8.19 10.46 -15.72
C ARG A 40 8.46 11.87 -16.27
N HIS A 41 8.09 12.94 -15.57
CA HIS A 41 8.08 14.30 -16.11
C HIS A 41 9.31 15.19 -15.79
N HIS A 42 10.33 14.66 -15.11
CA HIS A 42 11.64 15.33 -15.04
C HIS A 42 12.74 14.39 -15.60
N ALA A 43 13.26 14.76 -16.77
CA ALA A 43 14.48 14.24 -17.40
C ALA A 43 15.71 14.35 -16.47
N PRO A 44 16.87 13.69 -16.69
CA PRO A 44 17.24 12.61 -17.60
C PRO A 44 18.03 11.48 -16.86
N MET A 45 17.47 10.28 -16.70
CA MET A 45 18.32 9.10 -16.43
C MET A 45 17.69 7.87 -17.07
N ARG A 46 17.81 7.77 -18.40
CA ARG A 46 17.75 6.48 -19.10
C ARG A 46 19.14 5.83 -19.00
N ALA A 47 19.64 5.56 -17.80
CA ALA A 47 20.88 4.81 -17.63
C ALA A 47 21.06 4.39 -16.17
N GLN A 48 21.36 3.11 -15.98
CA GLN A 48 21.79 2.44 -14.75
C GLN A 48 20.69 1.89 -13.84
N GLY A 49 20.44 0.59 -14.00
CA GLY A 49 19.75 -0.25 -13.04
C GLY A 49 18.33 -0.58 -13.49
N GLY A 50 18.14 -1.77 -14.04
CA GLY A 50 16.83 -2.31 -14.41
C GLY A 50 15.95 -2.56 -13.20
N GLY A 51 15.42 -1.49 -12.59
CA GLY A 51 14.34 -1.55 -11.63
C GLY A 51 13.01 -1.54 -12.38
N SER A 52 12.17 -2.55 -12.12
CA SER A 52 10.75 -2.52 -12.45
C SER A 52 10.20 -1.14 -12.07
N GLY A 53 9.42 -0.49 -12.93
CA GLY A 53 8.84 0.84 -12.69
C GLY A 53 7.78 0.81 -11.59
N GLU A 54 8.17 0.37 -10.39
CA GLU A 54 7.40 0.09 -9.18
C GLU A 54 8.17 0.74 -8.00
N THR A 55 8.49 2.03 -8.13
CA THR A 55 9.30 2.73 -7.13
C THR A 55 8.47 3.46 -6.06
N HIS A 56 7.23 3.81 -6.40
CA HIS A 56 6.28 4.50 -5.54
C HIS A 56 4.94 3.76 -5.44
N PHE A 57 4.51 3.49 -4.21
CA PHE A 57 3.21 2.87 -3.92
C PHE A 57 2.43 3.68 -2.89
N SER A 58 1.13 3.82 -3.13
CA SER A 58 0.17 4.42 -2.19
C SER A 58 -0.73 3.30 -1.66
N LEU A 59 -0.70 3.09 -0.34
CA LEU A 59 -1.44 2.06 0.37
C LEU A 59 -2.47 2.73 1.27
N GLU A 60 -3.74 2.39 1.11
CA GLU A 60 -4.82 2.81 1.99
C GLU A 60 -5.37 1.59 2.75
N ILE A 61 -5.26 1.65 4.07
CA ILE A 61 -5.51 0.52 4.96
C ILE A 61 -6.51 0.98 6.01
N VAL A 62 -7.65 0.29 6.07
CA VAL A 62 -8.66 0.48 7.10
C VAL A 62 -8.62 -0.72 8.03
N SER A 63 -8.25 -0.50 9.29
CA SER A 63 -8.24 -1.56 10.31
C SER A 63 -8.60 -1.02 11.70
N ASP A 64 -9.30 -1.84 12.48
CA ASP A 64 -9.55 -1.61 13.90
C ASP A 64 -8.25 -1.71 14.73
N GLU A 65 -7.23 -2.42 14.23
CA GLU A 65 -5.92 -2.50 14.87
C GLU A 65 -5.21 -1.15 15.03
N PHE A 66 -5.66 -0.14 14.30
CA PHE A 66 -5.14 1.21 14.38
C PHE A 66 -5.82 2.06 15.47
N GLU A 67 -6.92 1.58 16.03
CA GLU A 67 -7.62 2.24 17.13
C GLU A 67 -6.71 2.35 18.36
N GLY A 68 -6.64 3.54 18.95
CA GLY A 68 -5.74 3.82 20.08
C GLY A 68 -4.24 3.94 19.73
N LYS A 69 -3.82 3.68 18.49
CA LYS A 69 -2.42 3.86 18.05
C LYS A 69 -2.24 5.19 17.32
N THR A 70 -1.12 5.86 17.56
CA THR A 70 -0.74 7.10 16.85
C THR A 70 -0.35 6.81 15.40
N THR A 71 -0.50 7.80 14.49
CA THR A 71 -0.12 7.68 13.08
C THR A 71 1.32 7.18 12.88
N MET A 72 2.26 7.68 13.68
CA MET A 72 3.65 7.21 13.69
C MET A 72 3.77 5.72 14.03
N GLN A 73 3.06 5.24 15.06
CA GLN A 73 3.10 3.81 15.44
C GLN A 73 2.49 2.92 14.35
N ARG A 74 1.38 3.36 13.74
CA ARG A 74 0.75 2.67 12.60
C ARG A 74 1.73 2.55 11.44
N HIS A 75 2.39 3.66 11.09
CA HIS A 75 3.37 3.68 10.02
C HIS A 75 4.56 2.77 10.35
N ARG A 76 5.15 2.87 11.54
CA ARG A 76 6.28 2.02 11.96
C ARG A 76 5.96 0.53 11.86
N MET A 77 4.75 0.13 12.25
CA MET A 77 4.30 -1.26 12.16
C MET A 77 4.26 -1.72 10.70
N ILE A 78 3.66 -0.94 9.82
CA ILE A 78 3.57 -1.26 8.38
C ILE A 78 4.95 -1.25 7.73
N TYR A 79 5.77 -0.23 7.99
CA TYR A 79 7.15 -0.17 7.51
C TYR A 79 7.98 -1.37 7.96
N SER A 80 7.75 -1.88 9.18
CA SER A 80 8.43 -3.07 9.67
C SER A 80 8.00 -4.33 8.89
N ILE A 81 6.70 -4.47 8.60
CA ILE A 81 6.16 -5.60 7.83
C ILE A 81 6.66 -5.55 6.38
N LEU A 82 6.73 -4.36 5.79
CA LEU A 82 7.12 -4.11 4.40
C LEU A 82 8.61 -3.84 4.21
N SER A 83 9.41 -3.97 5.28
CA SER A 83 10.86 -3.71 5.25
C SER A 83 11.61 -4.62 4.27
N GLU A 84 11.14 -5.86 4.11
CA GLU A 84 11.68 -6.79 3.10
C GLU A 84 11.34 -6.34 1.68
N GLU A 85 10.17 -5.76 1.44
CA GLU A 85 9.77 -5.24 0.12
C GLU A 85 10.50 -3.93 -0.21
N LEU A 86 10.76 -3.10 0.80
CA LEU A 86 11.62 -1.92 0.68
C LEU A 86 13.03 -2.30 0.24
N ASN A 87 13.57 -3.41 0.76
CA ASN A 87 14.86 -3.94 0.31
C ASN A 87 14.82 -4.52 -1.12
N GLN A 88 13.65 -4.89 -1.64
CA GLN A 88 13.51 -5.44 -3.00
C GLN A 88 13.49 -4.36 -4.10
N GLY A 89 13.53 -3.07 -3.75
CA GLY A 89 13.60 -1.97 -4.71
C GLY A 89 12.48 -0.94 -4.59
N LEU A 90 11.64 -1.03 -3.57
CA LEU A 90 10.63 -0.02 -3.27
C LEU A 90 11.32 1.20 -2.62
N HIS A 91 11.26 2.36 -3.27
CA HIS A 91 11.96 3.57 -2.80
C HIS A 91 11.14 4.38 -1.79
N ALA A 92 9.84 4.55 -2.02
CA ALA A 92 8.96 5.25 -1.09
C ALA A 92 7.53 4.72 -1.15
N LEU A 93 6.90 4.63 0.02
CA LEU A 93 5.50 4.22 0.14
C LEU A 93 4.69 5.26 0.93
N SER A 94 3.54 5.63 0.38
CA SER A 94 2.55 6.49 1.03
C SER A 94 1.57 5.62 1.78
N LEU A 95 1.52 5.77 3.10
CA LEU A 95 0.60 5.03 3.95
C LEU A 95 -0.56 5.93 4.38
N LYS A 96 -1.78 5.53 4.05
CA LYS A 96 -3.00 6.10 4.60
C LYS A 96 -3.61 5.07 5.53
N THR A 97 -3.53 5.33 6.84
CA THR A 97 -4.06 4.43 7.87
C THR A 97 -5.29 5.05 8.50
N LYS A 98 -6.46 4.50 8.20
CA LYS A 98 -7.75 4.94 8.74
C LYS A 98 -8.30 3.88 9.70
N THR A 99 -9.02 4.29 10.73
CA THR A 99 -9.81 3.35 11.53
C THR A 99 -11.18 3.16 10.91
N ARG A 100 -11.87 2.07 11.27
CA ARG A 100 -13.24 1.81 10.82
C ARG A 100 -14.19 2.95 11.20
N ALA A 101 -13.98 3.54 12.39
CA ALA A 101 -14.73 4.70 12.86
C ALA A 101 -14.55 5.94 11.98
N GLU A 102 -13.32 6.19 11.50
CA GLU A 102 -13.04 7.33 10.62
C GLU A 102 -13.65 7.16 9.22
N THR A 103 -13.56 5.95 8.63
CA THR A 103 -14.21 5.67 7.34
C THR A 103 -15.73 5.81 7.41
N SER A 104 -16.36 5.42 8.53
CA SER A 104 -17.80 5.56 8.72
C SER A 104 -18.26 7.00 8.87
N THR A 105 -17.38 7.91 9.29
CA THR A 105 -17.68 9.34 9.45
C THR A 105 -17.54 10.08 8.12
N GLU A 106 -16.59 9.70 7.27
CA GLU A 106 -16.36 10.32 5.96
C GLU A 106 -17.49 9.99 4.96
N ALA A 107 -18.11 8.81 5.05
CA ALA A 107 -19.25 8.41 4.22
C ALA A 107 -20.55 9.18 4.51
N ALA A 108 -20.64 9.92 5.62
CA ALA A 108 -21.83 10.69 6.01
C ALA A 108 -21.75 12.18 5.61
N SER A 109 -20.67 12.63 4.94
CA SER A 109 -20.46 14.04 4.58
C SER A 109 -20.28 14.27 3.07
N ALA A 110 -20.80 13.39 2.21
CA ALA A 110 -20.91 13.57 0.76
C ALA A 110 -22.38 13.54 0.33
#